data_AF-A0A6I2MC39-F1
#
_entry.id   AF-A0A6I2MC39-F1
#
_cell.length_a   1.000
_cell.length_b   1.000
_cell.length_c   1.000
_cell.angle_alpha   90.00
_cell.angle_beta   90.00
_cell.angle_gamma   90.00
#
_symmetry.space_group_name_H-M   'P 1'
#
loop_
_entity.id
_entity.type
_entity.pdbx_description
1 polymer ?
#
loop_
_entity_poly.entity_id
_entity_poly.type
_entity_poly.pdbx_seq_one_letter_code
_entity_poly.pdbx_strand_id
1 'polypeptide(L)' 'MFIYVNVDEEGNVVYGTGGTDPVPDAEYNFFFIRDRITLDNITKFKVVINGFKPDLLLKDGEVLEEILHTPEPIDN' A
#
# COMPACT_ATOMS: atom_id res chain seq x y z
N MET A 1 0.85 3.99 -9.58
CA MET A 1 0.68 2.58 -9.98
C MET A 1 -0.65 2.07 -9.46
N PHE A 2 -1.17 0.99 -10.04
CA PHE A 2 -2.35 0.32 -9.51
C PHE A 2 -1.92 -0.71 -8.48
N ILE A 3 -2.66 -0.78 -7.38
CA ILE A 3 -2.49 -1.79 -6.33
C ILE A 3 -3.86 -2.43 -6.10
N TYR A 4 -3.93 -3.75 -6.24
CA TYR A 4 -5.08 -4.55 -5.88
C TYR A 4 -4.80 -5.24 -4.55
N VAL A 5 -5.77 -5.24 -3.64
CA VAL A 5 -5.59 -5.83 -2.31
C VAL A 5 -6.75 -6.73 -1.93
N ASN A 6 -6.41 -7.77 -1.19
CA ASN A 6 -7.35 -8.59 -0.44
C ASN A 6 -7.18 -8.32 1.04
N VAL A 7 -8.30 -8.32 1.74
CA VAL A 7 -8.37 -8.03 3.18
C VAL A 7 -9.06 -9.15 3.94
N ASP A 8 -8.78 -9.24 5.23
CA ASP A 8 -9.55 -10.07 6.17
C ASP A 8 -10.86 -9.39 6.61
N GLU A 9 -11.62 -10.05 7.49
CA GLU A 9 -12.89 -9.54 8.03
C GLU A 9 -12.74 -8.22 8.80
N GLU A 10 -11.55 -7.93 9.30
CA GLU A 10 -11.25 -6.69 10.00
C GLU A 10 -10.77 -5.59 9.05
N GLY A 11 -10.52 -5.89 7.78
CA GLY A 11 -10.01 -4.97 6.77
C GLY A 11 -8.48 -4.93 6.68
N ASN A 12 -7.75 -5.79 7.40
CA ASN A 12 -6.29 -5.83 7.30
C ASN A 12 -5.88 -6.40 5.95
N VAL A 13 -4.92 -5.76 5.27
CA VAL A 13 -4.41 -6.30 4.02
C VAL A 13 -3.67 -7.61 4.29
N VAL A 14 -4.14 -8.70 3.67
CA VAL A 14 -3.51 -10.03 3.71
C VAL A 14 -2.65 -10.29 2.48
N TYR A 15 -3.01 -9.67 1.36
CA TYR A 15 -2.29 -9.78 0.09
C TYR A 15 -2.47 -8.52 -0.73
N GLY A 16 -1.40 -8.09 -1.40
CA GLY A 16 -1.46 -7.01 -2.38
C GLY A 16 -0.55 -7.28 -3.57
N THR A 17 -1.04 -6.94 -4.76
CA THR A 17 -0.30 -6.99 -6.01
C THR A 17 -0.45 -5.66 -6.74
N GLY A 18 0.53 -5.28 -7.56
CA GLY A 18 0.46 -3.99 -8.23
C GLY A 18 1.54 -3.77 -9.27
N GLY A 19 1.36 -2.70 -10.06
CA GLY A 19 2.25 -2.36 -11.16
C GLY A 19 1.69 -1.26 -12.04
N THR A 20 2.36 -1.02 -13.17
CA THR A 20 1.92 -0.04 -14.17
C THR A 20 0.78 -0.57 -15.03
N ASP A 21 0.74 -1.88 -15.26
CA ASP A 21 -0.33 -2.58 -16.00
C ASP A 21 -0.60 -3.97 -15.38
N PRO A 22 -1.08 -4.04 -14.12
CA PRO A 22 -1.37 -5.31 -13.48
C PRO A 22 -2.65 -5.91 -14.08
N VAL A 23 -2.54 -7.10 -14.65
CA VAL A 23 -3.71 -7.90 -15.06
C VAL A 23 -4.14 -8.73 -13.84
N PRO A 24 -5.28 -8.45 -13.22
CA PRO A 24 -5.77 -9.26 -12.11
C PRO A 24 -6.10 -10.66 -12.63
N ASP A 25 -5.45 -11.66 -12.07
CA ASP A 25 -5.64 -13.08 -12.33
C ASP A 25 -6.74 -13.70 -11.44
N ALA A 26 -7.20 -12.94 -10.45
CA ALA A 26 -8.23 -13.31 -9.49
C ALA A 26 -9.13 -12.11 -9.14
N GLU A 27 -10.21 -12.36 -8.41
CA GLU A 27 -11.03 -11.29 -7.82
C GLU A 27 -10.30 -10.67 -6.62
N TYR A 28 -10.34 -9.34 -6.54
CA TYR A 28 -9.74 -8.56 -5.47
C TYR A 28 -10.80 -7.73 -4.74
N ASN A 29 -10.64 -7.53 -3.43
CA ASN A 29 -11.61 -6.76 -2.65
C ASN A 29 -11.58 -5.26 -2.98
N PHE A 30 -10.38 -4.68 -3.15
CA PHE A 30 -10.21 -3.24 -3.38
C PHE A 30 -9.09 -2.95 -4.39
N PHE A 31 -9.18 -1.78 -5.02
CA PHE A 31 -8.13 -1.22 -5.87
C PHE A 31 -7.75 0.19 -5.42
N PHE A 32 -6.47 0.52 -5.52
CA PHE A 32 -5.92 1.81 -5.14
C PHE A 32 -4.91 2.32 -6.17
N ILE A 33 -4.81 3.64 -6.28
CA ILE A 33 -3.75 4.31 -7.04
C ILE A 33 -2.80 4.95 -6.02
N ARG A 34 -1.59 4.40 -5.92
CA ARG A 34 -0.54 4.79 -4.96
C ARG A 34 0.86 4.68 -5.57
N ASP A 35 1.89 4.95 -4.79
CA ASP A 35 3.30 4.82 -5.16
C ASP A 35 3.87 3.42 -4.88
N ARG A 36 5.15 3.24 -5.22
CA ARG A 36 5.87 1.97 -5.04
C ARG A 36 6.10 1.64 -3.57
N ILE A 37 6.38 2.65 -2.75
CA ILE A 37 6.66 2.48 -1.32
C ILE A 37 5.43 1.87 -0.64
N THR A 38 4.24 2.33 -1.02
CA THR A 38 2.96 1.80 -0.54
C THR A 38 2.76 0.35 -0.97
N LEU A 39 3.07 -0.01 -2.22
CA LEU A 39 3.00 -1.39 -2.70
C LEU A 39 3.96 -2.31 -1.93
N ASP A 40 5.21 -1.89 -1.78
CA ASP A 40 6.25 -2.68 -1.10
C ASP A 40 5.92 -2.90 0.39
N ASN A 41 5.08 -2.04 0.98
CA ASN A 41 4.64 -2.10 2.37
C ASN A 41 3.15 -2.43 2.54
N ILE A 42 2.47 -2.92 1.49
CA ILE A 42 1.00 -2.96 1.46
C ILE A 42 0.36 -3.77 2.60
N THR A 43 1.05 -4.79 3.12
CA THR A 43 0.61 -5.63 4.24
C THR A 43 0.64 -4.92 5.60
N LYS A 44 1.32 -3.76 5.72
CA LYS A 44 1.29 -2.89 6.90
C LYS A 44 0.02 -2.04 6.99
N PHE A 45 -0.78 -2.02 5.92
CA PHE A 45 -2.00 -1.23 5.85
C PHE A 45 -3.25 -2.05 6.16
N LYS A 46 -4.29 -1.31 6.49
CA LYS A 46 -5.67 -1.74 6.66
C LYS A 46 -6.55 -0.89 5.76
N VAL A 47 -7.52 -1.51 5.10
CA VAL A 47 -8.54 -0.79 4.35
C VAL A 47 -9.64 -0.34 5.32
N VAL A 48 -9.96 0.95 5.27
CA VAL A 48 -11.05 1.56 6.02
C VAL A 48 -12.06 2.17 5.04
N ILE A 49 -13.36 2.03 5.34
CA ILE A 49 -14.41 2.62 4.52
C ILE A 49 -14.81 3.97 5.12
N ASN A 50 -14.34 5.05 4.51
CA ASN A 50 -14.68 6.42 4.89
C ASN A 50 -15.90 6.88 4.08
N GLY A 51 -17.09 6.64 4.65
CA GLY A 51 -18.37 6.88 3.96
C GLY A 51 -18.61 5.84 2.87
N PHE A 52 -18.46 6.24 1.61
CA PHE A 52 -18.58 5.34 0.44
C PHE A 52 -17.23 5.08 -0.26
N LYS A 53 -16.12 5.59 0.30
CA LYS A 53 -14.80 5.52 -0.32
C LYS A 53 -13.86 4.65 0.52
N PRO A 54 -13.22 3.63 -0.07
CA PRO A 54 -12.16 2.91 0.61
C PRO A 54 -10.89 3.77 0.69
N ASP A 55 -10.19 3.68 1.82
CA ASP A 55 -8.89 4.29 2.03
C ASP A 55 -7.92 3.32 2.71
N LEU A 56 -6.63 3.60 2.59
CA LEU A 56 -5.57 2.81 3.24
C LEU A 56 -5.06 3.57 4.46
N LEU A 57 -5.11 2.91 5.61
CA LEU A 57 -4.58 3.41 6.87
C LEU A 57 -3.48 2.47 7.35
N LEU A 58 -2.40 3.01 7.91
CA LEU A 58 -1.38 2.19 8.57
C LEU A 58 -1.98 1.51 9.80
N LYS A 59 -1.58 0.26 10.06
CA LYS A 59 -1.89 -0.44 11.30
C LYS A 59 -1.19 0.24 12.47
N ASP A 60 -1.76 0.13 13.67
CA ASP A 60 -1.19 0.75 14.86
C ASP A 60 0.24 0.25 15.12
N GLY A 61 1.18 1.19 15.27
CA GLY A 61 2.60 0.91 15.49
C GLY A 61 3.42 0.65 14.23
N GLU A 62 2.80 0.56 13.05
CA GLU A 62 3.51 0.48 11.78
C GLU A 62 4.02 1.86 11.35
N VAL A 63 5.27 1.90 10.89
CA VAL A 63 5.89 3.09 10.33
C VAL A 63 6.36 2.76 8.92
N LEU A 64 6.05 3.66 7.99
CA LEU A 64 6.74 3.67 6.71
C LEU A 64 8.10 4.31 6.99
N GLU A 65 9.14 3.51 7.04
CA GLU A 65 10.48 4.06 6.95
C GLU A 65 10.56 4.74 5.59
N GLU A 66 10.37 6.07 5.56
CA GLU A 66 10.90 6.87 4.48
C GLU A 66 12.37 6.50 4.42
N ILE A 67 12.79 5.93 3.28
CA ILE A 67 14.21 5.85 2.97
C ILE A 67 14.67 7.30 2.97
N LEU A 68 15.27 7.72 4.09
CA LEU A 68 16.05 8.93 4.20
C LEU A 68 17.17 8.78 3.17
N HIS A 69 16.90 9.18 1.92
CA HIS A 69 17.93 9.64 1.02
C HIS A 69 18.50 10.89 1.67
N THR A 70 19.33 10.70 2.67
CA THR A 70 20.32 11.68 3.07
C THR A 70 21.23 11.75 1.85
N PRO A 71 21.26 12.85 1.07
CA PRO A 71 22.30 13.00 0.09
C PRO A 71 23.62 12.94 0.86
N GLU A 72 24.50 12.02 0.48
CA GLU A 72 25.88 12.04 0.97
C GLU A 72 26.43 13.46 0.70
N PRO A 73 27.06 14.12 1.68
CA PRO A 73 27.72 15.39 1.41
C PRO A 73 28.75 15.13 0.32
N ILE A 74 28.63 15.84 -0.80
CA ILE A 74 29.67 15.86 -1.82
C ILE A 74 30.84 16.61 -1.18
N ASP A 75 31.84 15.88 -0.69
CA ASP A 75 33.12 16.46 -0.29
C ASP A 75 33.75 17.12 -1.53
N ASN A 76 33.93 18.44 -1.46
CA ASN A 76 34.72 19.24 -2.41
C ASN A 76 36.15 19.39 -1.88
#